data_AF-A0A5K1K0J3-F1
#
_entry.id   AF-A0A5K1K0J3-F1
#
_cell.length_a   1.000
_cell.length_b   1.000
_cell.length_c   1.000
_cell.angle_alpha   90.00
_cell.angle_beta   90.00
_cell.angle_gamma   90.00
#
_symmetry.space_group_name_H-M   'P 1'
#
loop_
_entity.id
_entity.type
_entity.pdbx_description
1 polymer ?
#
loop_
_entity_poly.entity_id
_entity_poly.type
_entity_poly.pdbx_seq_one_letter_code
_entity_poly.pdbx_strand_id
1 'polypeptide(L)'
;MLVLMADPNWKKGFYYDDLPPHTGMKLARQIATITYRSGPEWDMRFGRNLRKLPDAEPQRPDKPRTPALCPDFLIETYLDHQGEEFCLKYDANSLIYISKAMDLFDLTAPALIELGLEPPPPRAGPPPLPPSLAAHQASPMPSQYHHLLSHSKSHPPPTNPPVHLPDLAAGLRPLSNTPVLVLGVQSDILFPVEQQREVADALRIAGNQMVSYYELGGVWGHDTFLIDLKNPANGEHVSTIVCASQEDVENAVFSAHEVFKAGVWSKTPAVHRATVLSNLARDLEDRVPDLAKMETLQTGRAIREMNAQVRLSCIHSDSREYIIESAGCKVAR
;
A
#
# COMPACT_ATOMS: atom_id res chain seq x y z
N MET A 1 2.24 8.50 -20.01
CA MET A 1 3.23 7.68 -20.76
C MET A 1 3.65 8.21 -22.12
N LEU A 2 2.91 9.13 -22.75
CA LEU A 2 3.28 9.70 -24.07
C LEU A 2 4.69 10.33 -24.10
N VAL A 3 5.12 10.97 -23.01
CA VAL A 3 6.46 11.58 -22.89
C VAL A 3 7.59 10.54 -23.06
N LEU A 4 7.40 9.32 -22.55
CA LEU A 4 8.38 8.24 -22.71
C LEU A 4 8.41 7.74 -24.15
N MET A 5 7.25 7.57 -24.78
CA MET A 5 7.15 7.16 -26.20
C MET A 5 7.67 8.23 -27.18
N ALA A 6 7.71 9.50 -26.76
CA ALA A 6 8.26 10.60 -27.54
C ALA A 6 9.80 10.68 -27.46
N ASP A 7 10.45 9.91 -26.59
CA ASP A 7 11.90 9.85 -26.50
C ASP A 7 12.48 9.23 -27.80
N PRO A 8 13.40 9.92 -28.51
CA PRO A 8 14.02 9.40 -29.73
C PRO A 8 14.70 8.05 -29.52
N ASN A 9 15.23 7.79 -28.33
CA ASN A 9 15.93 6.56 -27.99
C ASN A 9 14.99 5.39 -27.68
N TRP A 10 13.68 5.61 -27.51
CA TRP A 10 12.73 4.53 -27.25
C TRP A 10 12.58 3.57 -28.43
N LYS A 11 12.75 4.06 -29.67
CA LYS A 11 12.77 3.24 -30.89
C LYS A 11 11.62 2.23 -30.99
N LYS A 12 10.40 2.65 -30.63
CA LYS A 12 9.19 1.78 -30.61
C LYS A 12 9.33 0.53 -29.74
N GLY A 13 10.15 0.61 -28.68
CA GLY A 13 10.42 -0.48 -27.75
C GLY A 13 11.65 -1.33 -28.09
N PHE A 14 12.33 -1.07 -29.20
CA PHE A 14 13.53 -1.80 -29.63
C PHE A 14 14.83 -1.04 -29.30
N TYR A 15 15.02 -0.72 -28.02
CA TYR A 15 16.18 0.05 -27.53
C TYR A 15 17.25 -0.77 -26.83
N TYR A 16 17.04 -2.08 -26.60
CA TYR A 16 17.94 -2.91 -25.78
C TYR A 16 19.38 -3.05 -26.33
N ASP A 17 19.56 -2.89 -27.64
CA ASP A 17 20.87 -2.94 -28.29
C ASP A 17 21.55 -1.56 -28.40
N ASP A 18 20.93 -0.49 -27.87
CA ASP A 18 21.44 0.88 -27.95
C ASP A 18 21.14 1.66 -26.65
N LEU A 19 21.29 2.98 -26.67
CA LEU A 19 20.98 3.85 -25.55
C LEU A 19 19.50 3.74 -25.16
N PRO A 20 19.18 3.54 -23.87
CA PRO A 20 17.80 3.50 -23.40
C PRO A 20 17.14 4.90 -23.46
N PRO A 21 15.79 4.98 -23.47
CA PRO A 21 15.01 6.23 -23.44
C PRO A 21 15.03 6.92 -22.07
N HIS A 22 16.22 7.33 -21.66
CA HIS A 22 16.49 7.86 -20.33
C HIS A 22 15.73 9.17 -20.06
N THR A 23 15.74 10.10 -21.01
CA THR A 23 15.09 11.41 -20.86
C THR A 23 13.59 11.27 -20.70
N GLY A 24 12.95 10.46 -21.53
CA GLY A 24 11.52 10.19 -21.49
C GLY A 24 11.10 9.48 -20.21
N MET A 25 11.90 8.51 -19.75
CA MET A 25 11.64 7.79 -18.50
C MET A 25 11.79 8.68 -17.26
N LYS A 26 12.85 9.48 -17.21
CA LYS A 26 13.08 10.46 -16.13
C LYS A 26 11.91 11.44 -16.02
N LEU A 27 11.50 12.05 -17.13
CA LEU A 27 10.38 12.99 -17.17
C LEU A 27 9.05 12.32 -16.78
N ALA A 28 8.79 11.11 -17.26
CA ALA A 28 7.60 10.36 -16.88
C ALA A 28 7.55 10.10 -15.37
N ARG A 29 8.68 9.75 -14.75
CA ARG A 29 8.78 9.55 -13.30
C ARG A 29 8.58 10.85 -12.52
N GLN A 30 9.14 11.96 -12.99
CA GLN A 30 8.96 13.27 -12.36
C GLN A 30 7.49 13.68 -12.33
N ILE A 31 6.79 13.55 -13.46
CA ILE A 31 5.36 13.83 -13.56
C ILE A 31 4.56 12.94 -12.61
N ALA A 32 4.84 11.63 -12.60
CA ALA A 32 4.15 10.69 -11.71
C ALA A 32 4.38 11.02 -10.22
N THR A 33 5.63 11.37 -9.86
CA THR A 33 5.98 11.69 -8.48
C THR A 33 5.22 12.90 -7.97
N ILE A 34 5.02 13.93 -8.80
CA ILE A 34 4.19 15.10 -8.45
C ILE A 34 2.76 14.65 -8.10
N THR A 35 2.21 13.69 -8.83
CA THR A 35 0.83 13.21 -8.63
C THR A 35 0.65 12.31 -7.40
N TYR A 36 1.72 11.73 -6.87
CA TYR A 36 1.64 10.83 -5.72
C TYR A 36 1.53 11.55 -4.38
N ARG A 37 1.83 12.86 -4.35
CA ARG A 37 1.88 13.66 -3.13
C ARG A 37 0.98 14.87 -3.26
N SER A 38 0.47 15.36 -2.13
CA SER A 38 -0.46 16.50 -2.17
C SER A 38 0.29 17.83 -2.32
N GLY A 39 -0.38 18.82 -2.91
CA GLY A 39 0.14 20.20 -3.01
C GLY A 39 0.60 20.78 -1.66
N PRO A 40 -0.20 20.69 -0.59
CA PRO A 40 0.22 21.10 0.76
C PRO A 40 1.52 20.46 1.24
N GLU A 41 1.74 19.17 0.96
CA GLU A 41 3.00 18.51 1.33
C GLU A 41 4.19 19.08 0.55
N TRP A 42 4.02 19.32 -0.76
CA TRP A 42 5.08 19.92 -1.58
C TRP A 42 5.50 21.30 -1.07
N ASP A 43 4.53 22.12 -0.67
CA ASP A 43 4.78 23.45 -0.11
C ASP A 43 5.46 23.35 1.27
N MET A 44 5.02 22.43 2.13
CA MET A 44 5.66 22.19 3.44
C MET A 44 7.11 21.69 3.32
N ARG A 45 7.40 20.78 2.38
CA ARG A 45 8.74 20.19 2.23
C ARG A 45 9.72 21.12 1.54
N PHE A 46 9.28 21.83 0.51
CA PHE A 46 10.17 22.59 -0.37
C PHE A 46 9.83 24.07 -0.46
N GLY A 47 8.55 24.42 -0.46
CA GLY A 47 8.09 25.80 -0.67
C GLY A 47 8.79 26.47 -1.84
N ARG A 48 9.28 27.69 -1.63
CA ARG A 48 10.08 28.44 -2.62
C ARG A 48 11.59 28.37 -2.36
N ASN A 49 12.06 27.35 -1.64
CA ASN A 49 13.47 27.23 -1.28
C ASN A 49 14.35 26.98 -2.50
N LEU A 50 15.41 27.78 -2.63
CA LEU A 50 16.37 27.71 -3.72
C LEU A 50 17.50 26.72 -3.41
N ARG A 51 18.07 26.11 -4.46
CA ARG A 51 19.26 25.25 -4.31
C ARG A 51 20.48 26.05 -3.86
N LYS A 52 21.34 25.43 -3.08
CA LYS A 52 22.67 25.96 -2.74
C LYS A 52 23.58 25.84 -3.97
N LEU A 53 24.22 26.93 -4.37
CA LEU A 53 25.19 26.91 -5.46
C LEU A 53 26.54 26.38 -4.93
N PRO A 54 27.24 25.49 -5.67
CA PRO A 54 28.49 24.91 -5.19
C PRO A 54 29.62 25.93 -4.96
N ASP A 55 29.67 27.05 -5.68
CA ASP A 55 30.82 27.98 -5.62
C ASP A 55 30.45 29.46 -5.89
N ALA A 56 29.33 29.96 -5.36
CA ALA A 56 29.00 31.39 -5.53
C ALA A 56 29.62 32.25 -4.42
N GLU A 57 30.16 33.42 -4.79
CA GLU A 57 30.46 34.52 -3.85
C GLU A 57 29.31 34.69 -2.85
N PRO A 58 29.60 35.04 -1.57
CA PRO A 58 28.58 35.21 -0.56
C PRO A 58 27.44 36.07 -1.12
N GLN A 59 26.23 35.49 -1.16
CA GLN A 59 25.04 36.17 -1.65
C GLN A 59 24.94 37.51 -0.92
N ARG A 60 25.15 38.61 -1.65
CA ARG A 60 24.93 39.93 -1.07
C ARG A 60 23.44 40.01 -0.72
N PRO A 61 23.07 40.30 0.53
CA PRO A 61 21.67 40.28 0.98
C PRO A 61 20.77 41.20 0.14
N ASP A 62 21.35 42.20 -0.54
CA ASP A 62 20.64 43.21 -1.32
C ASP A 62 20.49 42.91 -2.82
N LYS A 63 20.94 41.74 -3.32
CA LYS A 63 20.75 41.38 -4.74
C LYS A 63 19.94 40.09 -4.89
N PRO A 64 18.70 40.18 -5.42
CA PRO A 64 17.93 38.98 -5.73
C PRO A 64 18.66 38.15 -6.80
N ARG A 65 18.66 36.82 -6.63
CA ARG A 65 19.24 35.89 -7.60
C ARG A 65 18.56 36.09 -8.96
N THR A 66 19.36 36.21 -10.02
CA THR A 66 18.84 36.29 -11.39
C THR A 66 18.21 34.95 -11.77
N PRO A 67 16.94 34.92 -12.21
CA PRO A 67 16.29 33.69 -12.67
C PRO A 67 17.03 33.07 -13.86
N ALA A 68 17.26 31.76 -13.84
CA ALA A 68 17.82 31.01 -14.95
C ALA A 68 16.81 29.99 -15.49
N LEU A 69 16.97 29.60 -16.76
CA LEU A 69 16.18 28.51 -17.37
C LEU A 69 16.80 27.13 -17.07
N CYS A 70 17.25 26.94 -15.82
CA CYS A 70 17.77 25.69 -15.31
C CYS A 70 17.23 25.45 -13.88
N PRO A 71 17.31 24.22 -13.34
CA PRO A 71 16.77 23.92 -12.02
C PRO A 71 17.35 24.86 -10.96
N ASP A 72 16.52 25.70 -10.35
CA ASP A 72 16.89 26.72 -9.37
C ASP A 72 16.26 26.45 -8.00
N PHE A 73 15.16 25.71 -7.95
CA PHE A 73 14.46 25.32 -6.74
C PHE A 73 14.89 23.94 -6.22
N LEU A 74 14.78 23.74 -4.90
CA LEU A 74 15.09 22.45 -4.27
C LEU A 74 14.15 21.34 -4.75
N ILE A 75 12.87 21.65 -5.00
CA ILE A 75 11.90 20.66 -5.52
C ILE A 75 12.32 20.12 -6.88
N GLU A 76 12.86 20.97 -7.76
CA GLU A 76 13.33 20.55 -9.08
C GLU A 76 14.51 19.59 -8.95
N THR A 77 15.45 19.87 -8.03
CA THR A 77 16.60 18.98 -7.75
C THR A 77 16.15 17.65 -7.16
N TYR A 78 15.15 17.66 -6.27
CA TYR A 78 14.57 16.44 -5.70
C TYR A 78 13.90 15.57 -6.77
N LEU A 79 13.07 16.18 -7.63
CA LEU A 79 12.43 15.47 -8.73
C LEU A 79 13.46 14.94 -9.73
N ASP A 80 14.54 15.69 -9.98
CA ASP A 80 15.66 15.26 -10.81
C ASP A 80 16.29 13.97 -10.28
N HIS A 81 16.68 13.97 -9.01
CA HIS A 81 17.26 12.80 -8.35
C HIS A 81 16.31 11.60 -8.32
N GLN A 82 15.03 11.81 -8.01
CA GLN A 82 14.02 10.72 -8.00
C GLN A 82 13.81 10.13 -9.40
N GLY A 83 13.86 10.96 -10.44
CA GLY A 83 13.78 10.53 -11.83
C GLY A 83 15.01 9.70 -12.25
N GLU A 84 16.22 10.17 -11.94
CA GLU A 84 17.49 9.47 -12.23
C GLU A 84 17.54 8.10 -11.57
N GLU A 85 17.30 8.03 -10.25
CA GLU A 85 17.30 6.78 -9.48
C GLU A 85 16.32 5.74 -10.03
N PHE A 86 15.17 6.19 -10.53
CA PHE A 86 14.16 5.31 -11.10
C PHE A 86 14.61 4.73 -12.45
N CYS A 87 15.32 5.52 -13.26
CA CYS A 87 15.81 5.08 -14.57
C CYS A 87 16.81 3.92 -14.47
N LEU A 88 17.49 3.78 -13.34
CA LEU A 88 18.43 2.69 -13.07
C LEU A 88 17.75 1.39 -12.63
N LYS A 89 16.50 1.47 -12.16
CA LYS A 89 15.79 0.37 -11.49
C LYS A 89 14.63 -0.21 -12.29
N TYR A 90 14.18 0.49 -13.33
CA TYR A 90 12.96 0.14 -14.05
C TYR A 90 13.16 0.13 -15.57
N ASP A 91 12.48 -0.80 -16.23
CA ASP A 91 12.48 -0.92 -17.69
C ASP A 91 11.35 -0.09 -18.32
N ALA A 92 11.68 0.64 -19.40
CA ALA A 92 10.76 1.59 -20.03
C ALA A 92 9.56 0.91 -20.70
N ASN A 93 9.76 -0.23 -21.36
CA ASN A 93 8.66 -1.02 -21.94
C ASN A 93 7.75 -1.55 -20.83
N SER A 94 8.32 -2.15 -19.78
CA SER A 94 7.57 -2.65 -18.63
C SER A 94 6.68 -1.57 -18.01
N LEU A 95 7.21 -0.35 -17.84
CA LEU A 95 6.44 0.79 -17.35
C LEU A 95 5.25 1.14 -18.25
N ILE A 96 5.45 1.14 -19.57
CA ILE A 96 4.36 1.38 -20.54
C ILE A 96 3.26 0.32 -20.39
N TYR A 97 3.63 -0.96 -20.33
CA TYR A 97 2.66 -2.05 -20.24
C TYR A 97 1.84 -1.97 -18.95
N ILE A 98 2.50 -1.76 -17.81
CA ILE A 98 1.81 -1.64 -16.51
C ILE A 98 0.90 -0.41 -16.51
N SER A 99 1.40 0.75 -16.94
CA SER A 99 0.57 1.96 -17.00
C SER A 99 -0.62 1.79 -17.93
N LYS A 100 -0.45 1.13 -19.08
CA LYS A 100 -1.56 0.88 -20.00
C LYS A 100 -2.57 -0.11 -19.42
N ALA A 101 -2.11 -1.12 -18.69
CA ALA A 101 -2.99 -2.03 -17.98
C ALA A 101 -3.81 -1.32 -16.90
N MET A 102 -3.22 -0.37 -16.18
CA MET A 102 -3.93 0.49 -15.22
C MET A 102 -5.00 1.34 -15.92
N ASP A 103 -4.68 1.96 -17.06
CA ASP A 103 -5.63 2.79 -17.83
C ASP A 103 -6.80 2.00 -18.42
N LEU A 104 -6.57 0.72 -18.75
CA LEU A 104 -7.57 -0.17 -19.35
C LEU A 104 -8.40 -0.93 -18.32
N PHE A 105 -8.07 -0.83 -17.03
CA PHE A 105 -8.72 -1.60 -15.99
C PHE A 105 -10.17 -1.17 -15.80
N ASP A 106 -11.09 -2.11 -16.00
CA ASP A 106 -12.52 -1.91 -15.80
C ASP A 106 -13.15 -3.19 -15.20
N LEU A 107 -13.84 -3.04 -14.07
CA LEU A 107 -14.53 -4.12 -13.36
C LEU A 107 -16.05 -4.10 -13.56
N THR A 108 -16.56 -3.26 -14.46
CA THR A 108 -17.99 -3.24 -14.78
C THR A 108 -18.40 -4.52 -15.50
N ALA A 109 -19.64 -4.98 -15.25
CA ALA A 109 -20.14 -6.19 -15.90
C ALA A 109 -20.11 -6.15 -17.45
N PRO A 110 -20.46 -5.05 -18.13
CA PRO A 110 -20.30 -4.94 -19.59
C PRO A 110 -18.86 -5.16 -20.06
N ALA A 111 -17.86 -4.59 -19.37
CA ALA A 111 -16.45 -4.75 -19.72
C ALA A 111 -15.96 -6.20 -19.55
N LEU A 112 -16.37 -6.86 -18.46
CA LEU A 112 -16.05 -8.28 -18.23
C LEU A 112 -16.66 -9.19 -19.32
N ILE A 113 -17.89 -8.90 -19.74
CA ILE A 113 -18.57 -9.63 -20.84
C ILE A 113 -17.83 -9.43 -22.17
N GLU A 114 -17.41 -8.21 -22.49
CA GLU A 114 -16.66 -7.91 -23.72
C GLU A 114 -15.33 -8.68 -23.76
N LEU A 115 -14.67 -8.82 -22.61
CA LEU A 115 -13.44 -9.60 -22.47
C LEU A 115 -13.65 -11.12 -22.44
N GLY A 116 -14.91 -11.59 -22.47
CA GLY A 116 -15.24 -13.01 -22.35
C GLY A 116 -14.87 -13.60 -20.98
N LEU A 117 -14.77 -12.76 -19.94
CA LEU A 117 -14.47 -13.16 -18.58
C LEU A 117 -15.77 -13.39 -17.83
N GLU A 118 -16.08 -14.65 -17.53
CA GLU A 118 -17.20 -14.99 -16.65
C GLU A 118 -16.80 -14.83 -15.18
N PRO A 119 -17.46 -13.95 -14.41
CA PRO A 119 -17.18 -13.80 -13.00
C PRO A 119 -17.48 -15.11 -12.25
N PRO A 120 -16.61 -15.56 -11.34
CA PRO A 120 -16.90 -16.76 -10.56
C PRO A 120 -18.16 -16.55 -9.72
N PRO A 121 -18.94 -17.61 -9.44
CA PRO A 121 -20.11 -17.49 -8.58
C PRO A 121 -19.68 -17.00 -7.19
N PRO A 122 -20.55 -16.23 -6.49
CA PRO A 122 -20.27 -15.83 -5.13
C PRO A 122 -19.98 -17.04 -4.23
N ARG A 123 -19.02 -16.89 -3.31
CA ARG A 123 -18.74 -17.95 -2.32
C ARG A 123 -20.01 -18.29 -1.54
N ALA A 124 -20.25 -19.56 -1.23
CA ALA A 124 -21.46 -19.99 -0.52
C ALA A 124 -21.59 -19.44 0.91
N GLY A 125 -20.50 -18.94 1.48
CA GLY A 125 -20.45 -18.24 2.77
C GLY A 125 -19.14 -17.47 2.90
N PRO A 126 -18.96 -16.70 3.99
CA PRO A 126 -17.66 -16.12 4.31
C PRO A 126 -16.59 -17.22 4.33
N PRO A 127 -15.34 -16.91 3.91
CA PRO A 127 -14.25 -17.86 4.03
C PRO A 127 -14.21 -18.38 5.49
N PRO A 128 -14.03 -19.70 5.70
CA PRO A 128 -13.95 -20.23 7.05
C PRO A 128 -12.88 -19.46 7.81
N LEU A 129 -13.23 -19.04 9.02
CA LEU A 129 -12.25 -18.48 9.93
C LEU A 129 -11.10 -19.50 10.04
N PRO A 130 -9.84 -19.07 9.96
CA PRO A 130 -8.72 -19.97 10.19
C PRO A 130 -8.95 -20.71 11.52
N PRO A 131 -8.56 -22.00 11.65
CA PRO A 131 -8.86 -22.82 12.82
C PRO A 131 -8.46 -22.19 14.18
N SER A 132 -7.51 -21.26 14.17
CA SER A 132 -7.08 -20.45 15.31
C SER A 132 -8.19 -19.54 15.88
N LEU A 133 -9.12 -19.07 15.05
CA LEU A 133 -10.25 -18.21 15.45
C LEU A 133 -11.52 -19.01 15.78
N ALA A 134 -11.63 -20.26 15.31
CA ALA A 134 -12.79 -21.13 15.53
C ALA A 134 -12.75 -21.89 16.87
N ALA A 135 -11.58 -22.01 17.52
CA ALA A 135 -11.38 -22.86 18.70
C ALA A 135 -11.83 -22.23 20.03
N HIS A 136 -12.21 -20.95 20.06
CA HIS A 136 -12.75 -20.34 21.27
C HIS A 136 -14.27 -20.55 21.35
N GLN A 137 -14.70 -21.41 22.27
CA GLN A 137 -16.12 -21.56 22.70
C GLN A 137 -16.72 -20.28 23.33
N ALA A 138 -15.98 -19.17 23.31
CA ALA A 138 -16.40 -17.83 23.68
C ALA A 138 -16.10 -16.78 22.59
N SER A 139 -15.81 -17.21 21.36
CA SER A 139 -15.89 -16.30 20.21
C SER A 139 -17.36 -15.97 20.02
N PRO A 140 -17.73 -14.68 20.07
CA PRO A 140 -19.13 -14.34 19.92
C PRO A 140 -19.63 -14.83 18.55
N MET A 141 -20.85 -15.36 18.56
CA MET A 141 -21.55 -15.92 17.40
C MET A 141 -21.30 -15.11 16.11
N PRO A 142 -21.33 -15.71 14.90
CA PRO A 142 -21.17 -15.00 13.63
C PRO A 142 -22.05 -13.75 13.50
N SER A 143 -23.19 -13.70 14.21
CA SER A 143 -24.06 -12.53 14.33
C SER A 143 -23.44 -11.30 15.00
N GLN A 144 -22.34 -11.40 15.76
CA GLN A 144 -21.67 -10.26 16.38
C GLN A 144 -20.62 -9.61 15.47
N TYR A 145 -20.05 -10.32 14.50
CA TYR A 145 -19.22 -9.69 13.45
C TYR A 145 -20.04 -8.73 12.59
N HIS A 146 -21.32 -9.05 12.36
CA HIS A 146 -22.26 -8.17 11.66
C HIS A 146 -22.49 -6.83 12.37
N HIS A 147 -22.35 -6.76 13.71
CA HIS A 147 -22.55 -5.52 14.46
C HIS A 147 -21.26 -4.73 14.74
N LEU A 148 -20.10 -5.38 14.76
CA LEU A 148 -18.82 -4.73 15.08
C LEU A 148 -18.14 -4.05 13.89
N LEU A 149 -18.50 -4.41 12.64
CA LEU A 149 -18.03 -3.73 11.42
C LEU A 149 -18.88 -2.51 11.04
N SER A 150 -19.90 -2.17 11.84
CA SER A 150 -20.80 -1.03 11.67
C SER A 150 -20.29 0.26 12.34
N HIS A 151 -18.98 0.47 12.37
CA HIS A 151 -18.37 1.73 12.81
C HIS A 151 -17.62 2.43 11.68
N SER A 152 -18.23 2.47 10.50
CA SER A 152 -18.05 3.61 9.62
C SER A 152 -19.20 4.54 9.93
N LYS A 153 -18.95 5.84 10.16
CA LYS A 153 -20.00 6.85 9.92
C LYS A 153 -20.54 6.52 8.53
N SER A 154 -21.74 5.97 8.45
CA SER A 154 -22.36 5.62 7.20
C SER A 154 -22.57 6.93 6.46
N HIS A 155 -21.63 7.28 5.59
CA HIS A 155 -21.91 8.27 4.58
C HIS A 155 -23.04 7.67 3.75
N PRO A 156 -24.26 8.25 3.79
CA PRO A 156 -25.30 7.79 2.89
C PRO A 156 -24.75 7.92 1.47
N PRO A 157 -25.08 6.98 0.57
CA PRO A 157 -24.67 7.08 -0.82
C PRO A 157 -25.06 8.46 -1.35
N PRO A 158 -24.22 9.09 -2.19
CA PRO A 158 -24.47 10.43 -2.70
C PRO A 158 -25.86 10.50 -3.36
N THR A 159 -26.53 11.66 -3.23
CA THR A 159 -27.89 11.86 -3.74
C THR A 159 -28.04 11.61 -5.25
N ASN A 160 -26.93 11.73 -5.99
CA ASN A 160 -26.80 11.29 -7.37
C ASN A 160 -25.59 10.33 -7.47
N PRO A 161 -25.80 9.01 -7.44
CA PRO A 161 -24.71 8.05 -7.67
C PRO A 161 -24.19 8.14 -9.11
N PRO A 162 -22.93 7.75 -9.35
CA PRO A 162 -22.39 7.64 -10.70
C PRO A 162 -23.21 6.68 -11.56
N VAL A 163 -23.34 6.98 -12.85
CA VAL A 163 -24.19 6.20 -13.79
C VAL A 163 -23.71 4.75 -13.91
N HIS A 164 -22.40 4.52 -13.82
CA HIS A 164 -21.77 3.19 -13.95
C HIS A 164 -21.78 2.37 -12.65
N LEU A 165 -22.26 2.94 -11.54
CA LEU A 165 -22.25 2.26 -10.24
C LEU A 165 -23.00 0.92 -10.23
N PRO A 166 -24.19 0.77 -10.87
CA PRO A 166 -24.88 -0.52 -10.95
C PRO A 166 -24.09 -1.57 -11.73
N ASP A 167 -23.43 -1.17 -12.82
CA ASP A 167 -22.63 -2.08 -13.65
C ASP A 167 -21.36 -2.53 -12.91
N LEU A 168 -20.75 -1.61 -12.15
CA LEU A 168 -19.63 -1.93 -11.25
C LEU A 168 -20.08 -2.91 -10.14
N ALA A 169 -21.23 -2.66 -9.51
CA ALA A 169 -21.77 -3.56 -8.50
C ALA A 169 -22.06 -4.96 -9.07
N ALA A 170 -22.56 -5.04 -10.30
CA ALA A 170 -22.79 -6.32 -10.98
C ALA A 170 -21.47 -7.08 -11.22
N GLY A 171 -20.39 -6.39 -11.61
CA GLY A 171 -19.08 -7.00 -11.77
C GLY A 171 -18.42 -7.41 -10.46
N LEU A 172 -18.68 -6.69 -9.37
CA LEU A 172 -18.19 -7.00 -8.02
C LEU A 172 -19.01 -8.07 -7.27
N ARG A 173 -20.08 -8.59 -7.88
CA ARG A 173 -20.95 -9.64 -7.32
C ARG A 173 -20.21 -10.87 -6.77
N PRO A 174 -19.10 -11.37 -7.38
CA PRO A 174 -18.36 -12.50 -6.81
C PRO A 174 -17.86 -12.26 -5.37
N LEU A 175 -17.70 -10.99 -4.98
CA LEU A 175 -17.23 -10.58 -3.67
C LEU A 175 -18.35 -10.44 -2.63
N SER A 176 -19.61 -10.78 -2.94
CA SER A 176 -20.76 -10.54 -2.05
C SER A 176 -20.64 -11.20 -0.67
N ASN A 177 -19.88 -12.29 -0.56
CA ASN A 177 -19.65 -13.01 0.70
C ASN A 177 -18.18 -12.94 1.16
N THR A 178 -17.44 -11.92 0.72
CA THR A 178 -16.03 -11.72 1.13
C THR A 178 -15.94 -10.51 2.06
N PRO A 179 -15.37 -10.63 3.27
CA PRO A 179 -15.09 -9.47 4.11
C PRO A 179 -14.14 -8.50 3.39
N VAL A 180 -14.51 -7.22 3.29
CA VAL A 180 -13.70 -6.20 2.61
C VAL A 180 -13.50 -4.98 3.50
N LEU A 181 -12.25 -4.56 3.64
CA LEU A 181 -11.87 -3.27 4.21
C LEU A 181 -11.48 -2.33 3.07
N VAL A 182 -12.18 -1.21 2.96
CA VAL A 182 -11.89 -0.14 2.00
C VAL A 182 -11.30 1.05 2.76
N LEU A 183 -10.12 1.50 2.33
CA LEU A 183 -9.44 2.68 2.87
C LEU A 183 -9.35 3.73 1.77
N GLY A 184 -9.82 4.95 2.04
CA GLY A 184 -9.64 6.11 1.16
C GLY A 184 -8.76 7.16 1.83
N VAL A 185 -8.02 7.96 1.05
CA VAL A 185 -7.16 9.03 1.57
C VAL A 185 -7.67 10.37 1.05
N GLN A 186 -7.99 11.30 1.95
CA GLN A 186 -8.66 12.56 1.58
C GLN A 186 -7.80 13.50 0.72
N SER A 187 -6.47 13.39 0.82
CA SER A 187 -5.54 14.20 0.03
C SER A 187 -5.02 13.51 -1.23
N ASP A 188 -5.48 12.29 -1.53
CA ASP A 188 -5.12 11.58 -2.76
C ASP A 188 -5.77 12.28 -3.96
N ILE A 189 -4.93 12.68 -4.92
CA ILE A 189 -5.34 13.32 -6.17
C ILE A 189 -5.31 12.36 -7.36
N LEU A 190 -4.64 11.22 -7.22
CA LEU A 190 -4.51 10.21 -8.26
C LEU A 190 -5.71 9.26 -8.26
N PHE A 191 -6.08 8.78 -7.07
CA PHE A 191 -7.30 7.99 -6.84
C PHE A 191 -8.14 8.68 -5.75
N PRO A 192 -8.95 9.68 -6.12
CA PRO A 192 -9.69 10.50 -5.16
C PRO A 192 -10.56 9.68 -4.21
N VAL A 193 -10.75 10.19 -2.98
CA VAL A 193 -11.52 9.53 -1.91
C VAL A 193 -12.93 9.09 -2.35
N GLU A 194 -13.51 9.82 -3.30
CA GLU A 194 -14.79 9.51 -3.93
C GLU A 194 -14.79 8.17 -4.64
N GLN A 195 -13.68 7.78 -5.31
CA GLN A 195 -13.57 6.49 -5.98
C GLN A 195 -13.53 5.33 -4.98
N GLN A 196 -12.85 5.48 -3.84
CA GLN A 196 -12.89 4.43 -2.81
C GLN A 196 -14.27 4.34 -2.16
N ARG A 197 -14.96 5.47 -1.97
CA ARG A 197 -16.36 5.48 -1.53
C ARG A 197 -17.26 4.75 -2.52
N GLU A 198 -17.07 4.99 -3.82
CA GLU A 198 -17.78 4.32 -4.90
C GLU A 198 -17.60 2.80 -4.86
N VAL A 199 -16.36 2.31 -4.67
CA VAL A 199 -16.09 0.87 -4.53
C VAL A 199 -16.81 0.28 -3.32
N ALA A 200 -16.80 0.98 -2.17
CA ALA A 200 -17.52 0.53 -0.97
C ALA A 200 -19.04 0.45 -1.21
N ASP A 201 -19.61 1.43 -1.91
CA ASP A 201 -21.04 1.45 -2.24
C ASP A 201 -21.40 0.37 -3.27
N ALA A 202 -20.56 0.17 -4.29
CA ALA A 202 -20.75 -0.89 -5.29
C ALA A 202 -20.73 -2.29 -4.65
N LEU A 203 -19.81 -2.54 -3.70
CA LEU A 203 -19.78 -3.80 -2.95
C LEU A 203 -21.06 -4.03 -2.13
N ARG A 204 -21.58 -2.98 -1.48
CA ARG A 204 -22.84 -3.05 -0.73
C ARG A 204 -24.03 -3.32 -1.65
N ILE A 205 -24.11 -2.63 -2.79
CA ILE A 205 -25.14 -2.84 -3.82
C ILE A 205 -25.06 -4.26 -4.39
N ALA A 206 -23.85 -4.80 -4.55
CA ALA A 206 -23.60 -6.17 -4.98
C ALA A 206 -24.10 -7.24 -3.97
N GLY A 207 -24.57 -6.80 -2.79
CA GLY A 207 -25.11 -7.65 -1.73
C GLY A 207 -24.13 -7.94 -0.60
N ASN A 208 -22.94 -7.32 -0.58
CA ASN A 208 -21.95 -7.54 0.48
C ASN A 208 -22.33 -6.80 1.77
N GLN A 209 -22.56 -7.56 2.84
CA GLN A 209 -22.90 -7.04 4.17
C GLN A 209 -21.67 -6.86 5.09
N MET A 210 -20.46 -7.22 4.63
CA MET A 210 -19.22 -7.24 5.40
C MET A 210 -18.20 -6.23 4.86
N VAL A 211 -18.67 -5.02 4.52
CA VAL A 211 -17.85 -3.94 3.97
C VAL A 211 -17.60 -2.87 5.03
N SER A 212 -16.34 -2.72 5.45
CA SER A 212 -15.90 -1.61 6.31
C SER A 212 -15.20 -0.54 5.48
N TYR A 213 -15.50 0.74 5.74
CA TYR A 213 -14.92 1.87 5.01
C TYR A 213 -14.34 2.93 5.94
N TYR A 214 -13.08 3.32 5.74
CA TYR A 214 -12.44 4.39 6.50
C TYR A 214 -11.77 5.39 5.59
N GLU A 215 -11.92 6.66 5.95
CA GLU A 215 -11.19 7.76 5.32
C GLU A 215 -10.03 8.18 6.22
N LEU A 216 -8.83 8.15 5.66
CA LEU A 216 -7.62 8.63 6.29
C LEU A 216 -7.46 10.12 5.96
N GLY A 217 -7.37 10.93 7.02
CA GLY A 217 -6.94 12.32 6.91
C GLY A 217 -5.42 12.41 6.83
N GLY A 218 -4.91 13.54 6.34
CA GLY A 218 -3.48 13.80 6.23
C GLY A 218 -3.13 14.54 4.95
N VAL A 219 -1.94 15.12 4.89
CA VAL A 219 -1.47 15.93 3.75
C VAL A 219 -0.61 15.12 2.77
N TRP A 220 -0.47 13.82 2.92
CA TRP A 220 0.61 13.07 2.27
C TRP A 220 0.24 12.45 0.92
N GLY A 221 -0.99 12.71 0.44
CA GLY A 221 -1.44 12.27 -0.87
C GLY A 221 -1.55 10.75 -1.01
N HIS A 222 -1.36 10.25 -2.23
CA HIS A 222 -1.38 8.83 -2.54
C HIS A 222 -0.35 8.05 -1.71
N ASP A 223 0.88 8.56 -1.56
CA ASP A 223 1.98 7.93 -0.80
C ASP A 223 1.69 7.78 0.72
N THR A 224 0.48 8.12 1.20
CA THR A 224 0.08 7.98 2.60
C THR A 224 0.21 6.55 3.13
N PHE A 225 0.21 5.53 2.26
CA PHE A 225 0.46 4.14 2.65
C PHE A 225 1.94 3.83 3.00
N LEU A 226 2.87 4.79 2.88
CA LEU A 226 4.33 4.60 3.05
C LEU A 226 5.00 5.53 4.09
N ILE A 227 4.26 6.24 4.96
CA ILE A 227 4.85 7.37 5.73
C ILE A 227 5.62 6.94 6.99
N ASP A 228 6.78 7.62 7.20
CA ASP A 228 7.56 7.70 8.45
C ASP A 228 6.79 8.22 9.68
N LEU A 229 7.05 7.60 10.83
CA LEU A 229 6.28 7.78 12.06
C LEU A 229 6.87 8.89 12.96
N LYS A 230 6.19 10.03 13.04
CA LYS A 230 6.49 11.11 14.00
C LYS A 230 5.44 11.17 15.09
N ASN A 231 5.86 11.45 16.33
CA ASN A 231 4.95 11.57 17.45
C ASN A 231 4.08 12.84 17.28
N PRO A 232 2.75 12.71 17.20
CA PRO A 232 1.86 13.85 16.95
C PRO A 232 1.77 14.83 18.12
N ALA A 233 2.18 14.43 19.34
CA ALA A 233 2.08 15.27 20.53
C ALA A 233 3.29 16.22 20.73
N ASN A 234 4.48 15.84 20.27
CA ASN A 234 5.71 16.60 20.53
C ASN A 234 6.62 16.78 19.30
N GLY A 235 6.29 16.17 18.16
CA GLY A 235 7.08 16.27 16.93
C GLY A 235 8.41 15.52 16.97
N GLU A 236 8.68 14.73 18.02
CA GLU A 236 9.87 13.91 18.11
C GLU A 236 9.81 12.69 17.19
N HIS A 237 10.99 12.27 16.72
CA HIS A 237 11.19 11.06 15.93
C HIS A 237 10.89 9.82 16.78
N VAL A 238 9.85 9.04 16.44
CA VAL A 238 9.46 7.84 17.21
C VAL A 238 10.31 6.65 16.82
N SER A 239 10.44 6.39 15.53
CA SER A 239 11.38 5.43 14.94
C SER A 239 11.46 5.65 13.44
N THR A 240 12.55 5.19 12.84
CA THR A 240 12.57 4.90 11.40
C THR A 240 12.08 3.47 11.27
N ILE A 241 11.04 3.21 10.48
CA ILE A 241 10.81 1.83 10.02
C ILE A 241 12.04 1.49 9.19
N VAL A 242 12.90 0.61 9.70
CA VAL A 242 13.98 0.06 8.88
C VAL A 242 13.27 -0.73 7.78
N CYS A 243 13.10 -0.10 6.62
CA CYS A 243 12.92 -0.87 5.40
C CYS A 243 14.13 -1.79 5.35
N ALA A 244 13.89 -3.10 5.49
CA ALA A 244 14.92 -4.11 5.33
C ALA A 244 15.73 -3.75 4.09
N SER A 245 17.04 -3.56 4.25
CA SER A 245 17.90 -3.28 3.11
C SER A 245 17.80 -4.46 2.14
N GLN A 246 18.16 -4.25 0.88
CA GLN A 246 18.22 -5.35 -0.08
C GLN A 246 19.09 -6.51 0.46
N GLU A 247 20.18 -6.18 1.16
CA GLU A 247 21.04 -7.14 1.83
C GLU A 247 20.32 -7.90 2.97
N ASP A 248 19.51 -7.22 3.78
CA ASP A 248 18.73 -7.88 4.85
C ASP A 248 17.70 -8.87 4.29
N VAL A 249 17.03 -8.50 3.19
CA VAL A 249 16.05 -9.36 2.51
C VAL A 249 16.76 -10.56 1.87
N GLU A 250 17.86 -10.33 1.17
CA GLU A 250 18.65 -11.39 0.55
C GLU A 250 19.22 -12.34 1.61
N ASN A 251 19.74 -11.83 2.72
CA ASN A 251 20.24 -12.63 3.83
C ASN A 251 19.13 -13.46 4.50
N ALA A 252 17.95 -12.87 4.70
CA ALA A 252 16.80 -13.58 5.26
C ALA A 252 16.32 -14.71 4.33
N VAL A 253 16.18 -14.44 3.03
CA VAL A 253 15.78 -15.43 2.03
C VAL A 253 16.83 -16.54 1.90
N PHE A 254 18.11 -16.18 1.85
CA PHE A 254 19.21 -17.14 1.76
C PHE A 254 19.24 -18.05 3.00
N SER A 255 19.16 -17.46 4.20
CA SER A 255 19.15 -18.22 5.45
C SER A 255 17.95 -19.15 5.56
N ALA A 256 16.75 -18.66 5.18
CA ALA A 256 15.54 -19.48 5.15
C ALA A 256 15.67 -20.66 4.17
N HIS A 257 16.25 -20.43 2.99
CA HIS A 257 16.46 -21.46 1.97
C HIS A 257 17.49 -22.51 2.38
N GLU A 258 18.60 -22.10 2.99
CA GLU A 258 19.62 -23.02 3.50
C GLU A 258 19.07 -23.89 4.65
N VAL A 259 18.32 -23.30 5.59
CA VAL A 259 17.64 -24.05 6.68
C VAL A 259 16.58 -25.01 6.13
N PHE A 260 15.88 -24.62 5.07
CA PHE A 260 14.93 -25.50 4.37
C PHE A 260 15.64 -26.68 3.70
N LYS A 261 16.75 -26.45 2.98
CA LYS A 261 17.55 -27.49 2.33
C LYS A 261 18.24 -28.43 3.32
N ALA A 262 18.76 -27.91 4.42
CA ALA A 262 19.42 -28.68 5.47
C ALA A 262 18.49 -29.71 6.14
N GLY A 263 17.17 -29.58 5.95
CA GLY A 263 16.18 -30.48 6.52
C GLY A 263 15.75 -30.12 7.93
N VAL A 264 16.43 -29.16 8.57
CA VAL A 264 16.14 -28.70 9.94
C VAL A 264 14.70 -28.18 10.07
N TRP A 265 14.19 -27.49 9.04
CA TRP A 265 12.79 -27.06 9.01
C TRP A 265 11.90 -27.94 8.13
N SER A 266 12.35 -28.33 6.93
CA SER A 266 11.53 -29.05 5.95
C SER A 266 11.19 -30.50 6.34
N LYS A 267 12.08 -31.19 7.09
CA LYS A 267 11.87 -32.58 7.56
C LYS A 267 11.34 -32.65 8.99
N THR A 268 11.22 -31.51 9.67
CA THR A 268 10.73 -31.47 11.05
C THR A 268 9.24 -31.77 11.11
N PRO A 269 8.78 -32.63 12.04
CA PRO A 269 7.37 -32.96 12.17
C PRO A 269 6.49 -31.72 12.31
N ALA A 270 5.33 -31.73 11.66
CA ALA A 270 4.40 -30.60 11.66
C ALA A 270 4.05 -30.12 13.07
N VAL A 271 3.93 -31.05 14.03
CA VAL A 271 3.67 -30.77 15.44
C VAL A 271 4.78 -29.93 16.07
N HIS A 272 6.06 -30.24 15.79
CA HIS A 272 7.18 -29.49 16.36
C HIS A 272 7.30 -28.09 15.74
N ARG A 273 7.07 -27.97 14.43
CA ARG A 273 7.00 -26.65 13.76
C ARG A 273 5.88 -25.79 14.34
N ALA A 274 4.70 -26.37 14.56
CA ALA A 274 3.58 -25.69 15.19
C ALA A 274 3.94 -25.20 16.61
N THR A 275 4.65 -26.01 17.40
CA THR A 275 5.13 -25.58 18.73
C THR A 275 6.09 -24.39 18.65
N VAL A 276 7.06 -24.41 17.75
CA VAL A 276 8.03 -23.30 17.58
C VAL A 276 7.31 -22.00 17.18
N LEU A 277 6.39 -22.07 16.21
CA LEU A 277 5.60 -20.90 15.78
C LEU A 277 4.66 -20.39 16.88
N SER A 278 4.12 -21.29 17.70
CA SER A 278 3.26 -20.92 18.83
C SER A 278 4.04 -20.25 19.96
N ASN A 279 5.28 -20.68 20.20
CA ASN A 279 6.14 -20.02 21.18
C ASN A 279 6.49 -18.62 20.70
N LEU A 280 6.82 -18.44 19.41
CA LEU A 280 7.08 -17.13 18.83
C LEU A 280 5.85 -16.20 18.94
N ALA A 281 4.65 -16.71 18.65
CA ALA A 281 3.42 -15.94 18.79
C ALA A 281 3.18 -15.52 20.26
N ARG A 282 3.39 -16.43 21.22
CA ARG A 282 3.31 -16.12 22.64
C ARG A 282 4.30 -15.03 23.05
N ASP A 283 5.55 -15.14 22.59
CA ASP A 283 6.58 -14.14 22.87
C ASP A 283 6.22 -12.76 22.29
N LEU A 284 5.49 -12.71 21.15
CA LEU A 284 4.95 -11.48 20.58
C LEU A 284 3.76 -10.95 21.39
N GLU A 285 2.87 -11.82 21.86
CA GLU A 285 1.74 -11.46 22.73
C GLU A 285 2.20 -10.89 24.08
N ASP A 286 3.23 -11.49 24.68
CA ASP A 286 3.82 -11.02 25.94
C ASP A 286 4.43 -9.61 25.80
N ARG A 287 4.80 -9.22 24.57
CA ARG A 287 5.31 -7.88 24.24
C ARG A 287 4.23 -6.90 23.80
N VAL A 288 2.95 -7.29 23.73
CA VAL A 288 1.83 -6.40 23.38
C VAL A 288 1.79 -5.13 24.23
N PRO A 289 2.00 -5.16 25.56
CA PRO A 289 1.99 -3.92 26.36
C PRO A 289 3.06 -2.91 25.90
N ASP A 290 4.25 -3.38 25.52
CA ASP A 290 5.33 -2.55 25.03
C ASP A 290 5.04 -2.03 23.61
N LEU A 291 4.53 -2.90 22.74
CA LEU A 291 4.11 -2.55 21.39
C LEU A 291 2.96 -1.53 21.40
N ALA A 292 1.97 -1.72 22.27
CA ALA A 292 0.86 -0.78 22.46
C ALA A 292 1.33 0.57 23.00
N LYS A 293 2.35 0.59 23.86
CA LYS A 293 2.98 1.82 24.32
C LYS A 293 3.68 2.55 23.17
N MET A 294 4.44 1.84 22.33
CA MET A 294 5.07 2.43 21.15
C MET A 294 4.04 2.96 20.15
N GLU A 295 2.98 2.20 19.88
CA GLU A 295 1.92 2.59 18.96
C GLU A 295 1.04 3.73 19.52
N THR A 296 0.88 3.83 20.84
CA THR A 296 0.27 5.00 21.50
C THR A 296 1.14 6.25 21.34
N LEU A 297 2.45 6.13 21.45
CA LEU A 297 3.38 7.24 21.21
C LEU A 297 3.39 7.68 19.74
N GLN A 298 3.15 6.74 18.82
CA GLN A 298 3.05 6.98 17.38
C GLN A 298 1.73 7.65 16.97
N THR A 299 0.60 7.23 17.53
CA THR A 299 -0.74 7.65 17.06
C THR A 299 -1.38 8.71 17.96
N GLY A 300 -0.84 8.95 19.15
CA GLY A 300 -1.41 9.84 20.17
C GLY A 300 -2.69 9.28 20.83
N ARG A 301 -3.08 8.03 20.53
CA ARG A 301 -4.31 7.41 21.05
C ARG A 301 -4.11 6.85 22.45
N ALA A 302 -5.19 6.84 23.23
CA ALA A 302 -5.16 6.35 24.61
C ALA A 302 -4.64 4.91 24.69
N ILE A 303 -3.71 4.66 25.61
CA ILE A 303 -3.05 3.34 25.81
C ILE A 303 -4.04 2.18 25.97
N ARG A 304 -5.23 2.44 26.50
CA ARG A 304 -6.30 1.44 26.65
C ARG A 304 -6.88 1.00 25.31
N GLU A 305 -7.03 1.93 24.36
CA GLU A 305 -7.48 1.62 23.01
C GLU A 305 -6.39 0.88 22.24
N MET A 306 -5.13 1.28 22.43
CA MET A 306 -4.03 0.71 21.68
C MET A 306 -3.67 -0.71 22.13
N ASN A 307 -3.78 -1.00 23.42
CA ASN A 307 -3.66 -2.36 23.92
C ASN A 307 -4.71 -3.30 23.27
N ALA A 308 -5.92 -2.81 23.01
CA ALA A 308 -6.93 -3.63 22.33
C ALA A 308 -6.57 -3.83 20.85
N GLN A 309 -6.12 -2.79 20.17
CA GLN A 309 -5.79 -2.81 18.74
C GLN A 309 -4.54 -3.63 18.41
N VAL A 310 -3.43 -3.41 19.13
CA VAL A 310 -2.17 -4.15 18.91
C VAL A 310 -2.35 -5.61 19.27
N ARG A 311 -3.12 -5.91 20.32
CA ARG A 311 -3.50 -7.30 20.64
C ARG A 311 -4.28 -7.93 19.49
N LEU A 312 -5.22 -7.20 18.88
CA LEU A 312 -5.96 -7.66 17.71
C LEU A 312 -5.02 -7.92 16.51
N SER A 313 -4.03 -7.06 16.29
CA SER A 313 -3.04 -7.21 15.21
C SER A 313 -2.08 -8.38 15.46
N CYS A 314 -1.59 -8.57 16.68
CA CYS A 314 -0.76 -9.74 17.05
C CYS A 314 -1.55 -11.05 16.89
N ILE A 315 -2.84 -11.05 17.23
CA ILE A 315 -3.74 -12.19 16.99
C ILE A 315 -3.96 -12.44 15.49
N HIS A 316 -4.00 -11.40 14.65
CA HIS A 316 -4.05 -11.53 13.19
C HIS A 316 -2.73 -12.07 12.62
N SER A 317 -1.57 -11.68 13.16
CA SER A 317 -0.26 -12.25 12.83
C SER A 317 -0.08 -13.69 13.32
N ASP A 318 -0.78 -14.08 14.38
CA ASP A 318 -0.89 -15.44 14.91
C ASP A 318 -1.92 -16.31 14.16
N SER A 319 -2.42 -15.82 13.02
CA SER A 319 -3.08 -16.68 12.02
C SER A 319 -2.03 -17.65 11.50
N ARG A 320 -1.88 -18.80 12.18
CA ARG A 320 -0.87 -19.85 11.98
C ARG A 320 -0.66 -20.30 10.52
N GLU A 321 -1.56 -19.97 9.60
CA GLU A 321 -1.37 -20.17 8.15
C GLU A 321 -0.34 -19.22 7.53
N TYR A 322 -0.27 -17.95 7.95
CA TYR A 322 0.60 -16.96 7.32
C TYR A 322 2.09 -17.25 7.55
N ILE A 323 2.46 -17.78 8.72
CA ILE A 323 3.84 -18.18 9.02
C ILE A 323 4.20 -19.54 8.39
N ILE A 324 3.22 -20.42 8.15
CA ILE A 324 3.45 -21.73 7.51
C ILE A 324 3.54 -21.59 5.97
N GLU A 325 2.75 -20.71 5.35
CA GLU A 325 2.85 -20.41 3.92
C GLU A 325 4.10 -19.60 3.57
N SER A 326 4.49 -18.62 4.40
CA SER A 326 5.74 -17.87 4.21
C SER A 326 7.00 -18.70 4.47
N ALA A 327 6.90 -19.84 5.18
CA ALA A 327 8.01 -20.77 5.44
C ALA A 327 8.09 -21.97 4.45
N GLY A 328 7.52 -21.85 3.24
CA GLY A 328 7.90 -22.68 2.10
C GLY A 328 7.36 -24.12 2.06
N CYS A 329 6.25 -24.43 2.73
CA CYS A 329 5.64 -25.76 2.66
C CYS A 329 4.69 -25.91 1.46
N LYS A 330 5.21 -25.82 0.23
CA LYS A 330 4.53 -26.41 -0.95
C LYS A 330 4.64 -27.94 -0.83
N VAL A 331 3.58 -28.59 -0.35
CA VAL A 331 3.46 -30.04 -0.50
C VAL A 331 3.08 -30.30 -1.96
N ALA A 332 4.05 -30.80 -2.71
CA ALA A 332 3.78 -31.55 -3.92
C ALA A 332 3.08 -32.87 -3.55
N ARG A 333 1.77 -32.95 -3.76
CA ARG A 333 1.04 -34.05 -4.41
C ARG A 333 -0.46 -33.83 -4.35
#